data_AF-A0ABD1Q2Z8-F1
#
_entry.id   AF-A0ABD1Q2Z8-F1
#
_cell.length_a   1.000
_cell.length_b   1.000
_cell.length_c   1.000
_cell.angle_alpha   90.00
_cell.angle_beta   90.00
_cell.angle_gamma   90.00
#
_symmetry.space_group_name_H-M   'P 1'
#
loop_
_entity.id
_entity.type
_entity.pdbx_description
1 polymer ?
#
loop_
_entity_poly.entity_id
_entity_poly.type
_entity_poly.pdbx_seq_one_letter_code
_entity_poly.pdbx_strand_id
1 'polypeptide(L)'
;MHKVLTEISQKKKQAKETHEYTFGDDLMDIGENREDDVEDISIPLQRNEKSKGKRKVVEGIDNYFAPRTTTGSQPSIKSVLAGKEAIKKAHMAWARWFYDACIPFNALQSHYFQLALDATSAIGPIFKGPSYGDVRINLLRNCKKECQLLIDGYRKKMGE
;
A
#
# COMPACT_ATOMS: atom_id res chain seq x y z
N MET A 1 -5.15 -13.02 45.36
CA MET A 1 -5.32 -12.04 44.27
C MET A 1 -4.07 -11.20 43.99
N HIS A 2 -3.39 -10.65 45.00
CA HIS A 2 -2.22 -9.77 44.78
C HIS A 2 -1.03 -10.40 44.04
N LYS A 3 -0.75 -11.70 44.26
CA LYS A 3 0.36 -12.44 43.63
C LYS A 3 0.18 -12.66 42.13
N VAL A 4 -1.07 -12.92 41.70
CA VAL A 4 -1.41 -13.19 40.29
C VAL A 4 -1.22 -11.94 39.43
N LEU A 5 -1.57 -10.76 39.97
CA LEU A 5 -1.38 -9.50 39.26
C LEU A 5 0.10 -9.17 39.04
N THR A 6 0.97 -9.57 39.97
CA THR A 6 2.42 -9.35 39.85
C THR A 6 3.04 -10.27 38.80
N GLU A 7 2.61 -11.54 38.75
CA GLU A 7 3.03 -12.50 37.72
C GLU A 7 2.60 -12.10 36.30
N ILE A 8 1.37 -11.58 36.15
CA ILE A 8 0.87 -11.08 34.85
C ILE A 8 1.70 -9.87 34.39
N SER A 9 2.06 -8.99 35.32
CA SER A 9 2.89 -7.80 35.01
C SER A 9 4.32 -8.18 34.58
N GLN A 10 4.90 -9.20 35.22
CA GLN A 10 6.24 -9.71 34.88
C GLN A 10 6.26 -10.46 33.54
N LYS A 11 5.26 -11.31 33.25
CA LYS A 11 5.13 -11.96 31.93
C LYS A 11 4.95 -10.94 30.79
N LYS A 12 4.21 -9.86 31.04
CA LYS A 12 4.02 -8.76 30.06
C LYS A 12 5.29 -7.94 29.85
N LYS A 13 6.20 -7.89 30.84
CA LYS A 13 7.51 -7.25 30.71
C LYS A 13 8.48 -8.14 29.91
N GLN A 14 8.53 -9.44 30.19
CA GLN A 14 9.35 -10.40 29.44
C GLN A 14 8.93 -10.53 27.97
N ALA A 15 7.63 -10.52 27.67
CA ALA A 15 7.14 -10.56 26.28
C ALA A 15 7.47 -9.28 25.48
N LYS A 16 7.82 -8.17 26.14
CA LYS A 16 8.31 -6.94 25.48
C LYS A 16 9.82 -6.96 25.24
N GLU A 17 10.58 -7.68 26.08
CA GLU A 17 12.03 -7.81 25.95
C GLU A 17 12.43 -8.88 24.92
N THR A 18 11.62 -9.92 24.67
CA THR A 18 11.89 -10.94 23.64
C THR A 18 11.63 -10.50 22.20
N HIS A 19 11.30 -9.22 21.95
CA HIS A 19 11.28 -8.67 20.59
C HIS A 19 12.57 -7.88 20.33
N GLU A 20 13.68 -8.53 20.64
CA GLU A 20 15.02 -8.13 20.24
C GLU A 20 15.17 -8.52 18.76
N TYR A 21 15.13 -7.49 17.92
CA TYR A 21 15.12 -7.56 16.48
C TYR A 21 16.41 -8.23 15.95
N THR A 22 16.29 -9.46 15.45
CA THR A 22 17.36 -10.13 14.72
C THR A 22 17.65 -9.37 13.43
N PHE A 23 18.75 -8.64 13.45
CA PHE A 23 19.30 -7.88 12.35
C PHE A 23 19.87 -8.85 11.30
N GLY A 24 19.14 -9.03 10.19
CA GLY A 24 19.76 -9.29 8.89
C GLY A 24 19.49 -10.61 8.17
N ASP A 25 18.25 -11.04 7.96
CA ASP A 25 18.02 -12.21 7.05
C ASP A 25 16.84 -12.13 6.07
N ASP A 26 16.03 -11.08 6.04
CA ASP A 26 14.97 -10.93 5.01
C ASP A 26 15.45 -10.01 3.88
N LEU A 27 16.37 -10.53 3.06
CA LEU A 27 16.77 -9.95 1.79
C LEU A 27 15.80 -10.46 0.70
N MET A 28 15.09 -9.51 0.07
CA MET A 28 14.44 -9.59 -1.26
C MET A 28 13.24 -10.54 -1.41
N ASP A 29 12.03 -10.00 -1.23
CA ASP A 29 10.88 -10.35 -2.07
C ASP A 29 10.01 -9.10 -2.30
N ILE A 30 10.47 -8.25 -3.21
CA ILE A 30 9.61 -7.31 -3.92
C ILE A 30 9.43 -7.93 -5.28
N GLY A 31 8.41 -8.77 -5.40
CA GLY A 31 8.10 -9.56 -6.58
C GLY A 31 8.20 -8.76 -7.88
N GLU A 32 9.17 -9.17 -8.71
CA GLU A 32 9.09 -8.99 -10.15
C GLU A 32 7.90 -9.79 -10.66
N ASN A 33 6.85 -9.11 -11.11
CA ASN A 33 6.01 -9.64 -12.18
C ASN A 33 6.24 -8.73 -13.39
N ARG A 34 7.25 -9.09 -14.19
CA ARG A 34 7.40 -8.64 -15.57
C ARG A 34 6.82 -9.75 -16.44
N GLU A 35 5.75 -9.46 -17.17
CA GLU A 35 5.40 -10.17 -18.40
C GLU A 35 5.02 -9.09 -19.42
N ASP A 36 6.00 -8.72 -20.25
CA ASP A 36 5.82 -7.95 -21.48
C ASP A 36 5.67 -8.94 -22.66
N ASP A 37 4.71 -8.62 -23.54
CA ASP A 37 4.51 -9.00 -24.95
C ASP A 37 4.14 -10.48 -25.25
N VAL A 38 3.13 -10.82 -26.08
CA VAL A 38 3.12 -10.69 -27.56
C VAL A 38 1.68 -10.63 -28.15
N GLU A 39 1.59 -10.07 -29.36
CA GLU A 39 0.46 -9.56 -30.15
C GLU A 39 -0.70 -10.50 -30.59
N ASP A 40 -1.79 -9.82 -30.98
CA ASP A 40 -3.01 -10.19 -31.73
C ASP A 40 -2.81 -11.18 -32.90
N ILE A 41 -3.83 -12.02 -33.19
CA ILE A 41 -4.36 -12.33 -34.55
C ILE A 41 -5.66 -13.16 -34.45
N SER A 42 -6.60 -12.80 -35.32
CA SER A 42 -7.99 -13.24 -35.46
C SER A 42 -8.25 -14.47 -36.38
N ILE A 43 -9.07 -15.44 -35.91
CA ILE A 43 -10.14 -16.27 -36.58
C ILE A 43 -9.71 -17.33 -37.66
N PRO A 44 -10.50 -18.40 -38.02
CA PRO A 44 -11.21 -19.50 -37.32
C PRO A 44 -10.85 -20.93 -37.86
N LEU A 45 -11.31 -22.05 -37.24
CA LEU A 45 -11.73 -23.25 -38.02
C LEU A 45 -12.60 -24.27 -37.26
N GLN A 46 -13.65 -24.75 -37.93
CA GLN A 46 -14.67 -25.71 -37.49
C GLN A 46 -14.19 -27.18 -37.45
N ARG A 47 -14.75 -28.01 -36.54
CA ARG A 47 -15.20 -29.38 -36.90
C ARG A 47 -16.24 -29.97 -35.94
N ASN A 48 -17.27 -30.57 -36.52
CA ASN A 48 -18.37 -31.36 -35.93
C ASN A 48 -17.86 -32.56 -35.09
N GLU A 49 -18.58 -33.23 -34.16
CA GLU A 49 -19.89 -33.87 -34.35
C GLU A 49 -20.48 -34.49 -33.04
N LYS A 50 -21.81 -34.39 -32.92
CA LYS A 50 -22.84 -35.12 -32.13
C LYS A 50 -22.45 -36.16 -31.04
N SER A 51 -23.03 -36.01 -29.85
CA SER A 51 -23.85 -37.09 -29.25
C SER A 51 -24.95 -36.56 -28.31
N LYS A 52 -26.14 -37.15 -28.45
CA LYS A 52 -27.39 -36.79 -27.77
C LYS A 52 -27.39 -37.34 -26.34
N GLY A 53 -27.56 -36.47 -25.35
CA GLY A 53 -27.90 -36.84 -23.98
C GLY A 53 -29.03 -35.96 -23.47
N LYS A 54 -30.29 -36.37 -23.68
CA LYS A 54 -31.44 -35.75 -23.02
C LYS A 54 -31.35 -36.05 -21.53
N ARG A 55 -30.90 -35.08 -20.71
CA ARG A 55 -31.15 -35.12 -19.26
C ARG A 55 -32.40 -34.29 -18.98
N LYS A 56 -33.35 -34.90 -18.29
CA LYS A 56 -34.54 -34.22 -17.74
C LYS A 56 -34.06 -33.02 -16.92
N VAL A 57 -34.56 -31.84 -17.26
CA VAL A 57 -34.54 -30.69 -16.36
C VAL A 57 -35.38 -31.08 -15.16
N VAL A 58 -34.74 -31.31 -14.01
CA VAL A 58 -35.43 -31.23 -12.72
C VAL A 58 -35.43 -29.74 -12.39
N GLU A 59 -36.52 -29.07 -12.77
CA GLU A 59 -36.84 -27.73 -12.28
C GLU A 59 -36.98 -27.81 -10.76
N GLY A 60 -35.99 -27.28 -10.05
CA GLY A 60 -36.02 -27.33 -8.60
C GLY A 60 -34.78 -26.75 -7.93
N ILE A 61 -34.87 -25.47 -7.59
CA ILE A 61 -34.07 -24.79 -6.56
C ILE A 61 -32.59 -24.54 -6.92
N ASP A 62 -32.30 -23.89 -8.03
CA ASP A 62 -30.95 -23.31 -8.26
C ASP A 62 -30.94 -21.77 -8.34
N ASN A 63 -32.10 -21.13 -8.14
CA ASN A 63 -32.26 -19.67 -8.26
C ASN A 63 -32.66 -18.98 -6.94
N TYR A 64 -32.59 -19.68 -5.79
CA TYR A 64 -33.00 -19.09 -4.50
C TYR A 64 -31.99 -18.05 -3.98
N PHE A 65 -30.74 -18.12 -4.44
CA PHE A 65 -29.71 -17.14 -4.11
C PHE A 65 -29.33 -16.34 -5.36
N ALA A 66 -29.38 -15.01 -5.25
CA ALA A 66 -28.82 -14.13 -6.29
C ALA A 66 -27.33 -14.47 -6.49
N PRO A 67 -26.81 -14.44 -7.75
CA PRO A 67 -25.40 -14.68 -8.03
C PRO A 67 -24.52 -13.85 -7.09
N ARG A 68 -23.83 -14.52 -6.16
CA ARG A 68 -22.94 -13.83 -5.23
C ARG A 68 -21.69 -13.42 -5.99
N THR A 69 -21.37 -12.14 -5.83
CA THR A 69 -20.15 -11.45 -6.28
C THR A 69 -20.14 -11.05 -7.75
N THR A 70 -20.54 -9.80 -7.98
CA THR A 70 -19.98 -8.98 -9.08
C THR A 70 -18.52 -8.68 -8.75
N THR A 71 -17.69 -8.46 -9.77
CA THR A 71 -16.24 -8.13 -9.70
C THR A 71 -15.91 -6.80 -8.99
N GLY A 72 -16.82 -6.29 -8.16
CA GLY A 72 -16.70 -5.08 -7.35
C GLY A 72 -17.57 -5.06 -6.10
N SER A 73 -18.14 -6.20 -5.68
CA SER A 73 -18.97 -6.27 -4.47
C SER A 73 -18.27 -7.08 -3.36
N GLN A 74 -18.07 -6.39 -2.24
CA GLN A 74 -17.40 -6.79 -1.00
C GLN A 74 -15.85 -6.78 -1.06
N PRO A 75 -15.18 -5.88 -0.31
CA PRO A 75 -13.77 -6.02 -0.01
C PRO A 75 -13.54 -7.40 0.62
N SER A 76 -12.60 -8.19 0.09
CA SER A 76 -12.33 -9.51 0.65
C SER A 76 -11.97 -9.38 2.14
N ILE A 77 -12.32 -10.36 2.98
CA ILE A 77 -11.95 -10.34 4.41
C ILE A 77 -10.44 -10.12 4.60
N LYS A 78 -9.60 -10.53 3.63
CA LYS A 78 -8.16 -10.27 3.62
C LYS A 78 -7.82 -8.79 3.56
N SER A 79 -8.57 -7.96 2.82
CA SER A 79 -8.33 -6.51 2.75
C SER A 79 -8.72 -5.80 4.05
N VAL A 80 -9.66 -6.35 4.82
CA VAL A 80 -10.02 -5.86 6.16
C VAL A 80 -9.04 -6.37 7.24
N LEU A 81 -8.47 -7.57 7.06
CA LEU A 81 -7.50 -8.18 7.98
C LEU A 81 -6.03 -7.81 7.71
N ALA A 82 -5.72 -7.10 6.64
CA ALA A 82 -4.41 -6.47 6.42
C ALA A 82 -4.12 -5.31 7.41
N GLY A 83 -4.74 -5.30 8.59
CA GLY A 83 -4.89 -4.11 9.43
C GLY A 83 -3.77 -3.85 10.44
N LYS A 84 -2.82 -4.79 10.65
CA LYS A 84 -1.75 -4.60 11.66
C LYS A 84 -0.38 -5.04 11.18
N GLU A 85 -0.27 -6.22 10.57
CA GLU A 85 1.03 -6.69 10.10
C GLU A 85 1.53 -5.90 8.90
N ALA A 86 0.64 -5.51 7.97
CA ALA A 86 1.01 -4.63 6.86
C ALA A 86 1.44 -3.24 7.35
N ILE A 87 0.75 -2.69 8.35
CA ILE A 87 1.14 -1.41 8.99
C ILE A 87 2.50 -1.55 9.64
N LYS A 88 2.74 -2.63 10.39
CA LYS A 88 4.02 -2.91 11.02
C LYS A 88 5.13 -3.05 9.98
N LYS A 89 4.90 -3.78 8.88
CA LYS A 89 5.86 -3.90 7.78
C LYS A 89 6.18 -2.53 7.16
N ALA A 90 5.16 -1.71 6.93
CA ALA A 90 5.35 -0.34 6.43
C ALA A 90 6.18 0.50 7.42
N HIS A 91 5.84 0.52 8.71
CA HIS A 91 6.61 1.23 9.73
C HIS A 91 8.07 0.78 9.78
N MET A 92 8.33 -0.54 9.69
CA MET A 92 9.69 -1.07 9.67
C MET A 92 10.46 -0.63 8.42
N ALA A 93 9.82 -0.58 7.25
CA ALA A 93 10.44 -0.08 6.03
C ALA A 93 10.82 1.40 6.14
N TRP A 94 9.90 2.23 6.66
CA TRP A 94 10.18 3.65 6.93
C TRP A 94 11.30 3.83 7.96
N ALA A 95 11.28 3.09 9.07
CA ALA A 95 12.33 3.16 10.10
C ALA A 95 13.71 2.83 9.53
N ARG A 96 13.81 1.75 8.73
CA ARG A 96 15.07 1.38 8.06
C ARG A 96 15.58 2.50 7.14
N TRP A 97 14.71 3.09 6.33
CA TRP A 97 15.08 4.21 5.46
C TRP A 97 15.53 5.45 6.26
N PHE A 98 14.84 5.77 7.36
CA PHE A 98 15.25 6.85 8.27
C PHE A 98 16.64 6.65 8.85
N TYR A 99 16.96 5.43 9.29
CA TYR A 99 18.27 5.11 9.86
C TYR A 99 19.38 5.14 8.79
N ASP A 100 19.13 4.55 7.63
CA ASP A 100 20.07 4.53 6.51
C ASP A 100 20.39 5.95 6.00
N ALA A 101 19.36 6.77 5.82
CA ALA A 101 19.51 8.16 5.38
C ALA A 101 19.92 9.13 6.51
N CYS A 102 20.17 8.63 7.72
CA CYS A 102 20.55 9.43 8.90
C CYS A 102 19.60 10.62 9.17
N ILE A 103 18.29 10.43 8.97
CA ILE A 103 17.29 11.49 9.09
C ILE A 103 16.99 11.75 10.59
N PRO A 104 17.10 12.99 11.09
CA PRO A 104 16.79 13.29 12.48
C PRO A 104 15.29 13.10 12.77
N PHE A 105 14.94 12.58 13.95
CA PHE A 105 13.54 12.30 14.32
C PHE A 105 12.63 13.54 14.29
N ASN A 106 13.17 14.74 14.44
CA ASN A 106 12.42 15.99 14.29
C ASN A 106 11.74 16.12 12.91
N ALA A 107 12.24 15.43 11.88
CA ALA A 107 11.61 15.40 10.55
C ALA A 107 10.19 14.80 10.59
N LEU A 108 9.88 13.90 11.54
CA LEU A 108 8.54 13.32 11.71
C LEU A 108 7.53 14.34 12.26
N GLN A 109 8.00 15.41 12.92
CA GLN A 109 7.15 16.49 13.43
C GLN A 109 6.81 17.54 12.36
N SER A 110 7.44 17.45 11.19
CA SER A 110 7.17 18.36 10.07
C SER A 110 5.76 18.11 9.51
N HIS A 111 4.99 19.18 9.30
CA HIS A 111 3.68 19.08 8.63
C HIS A 111 3.79 18.45 7.23
N TYR A 112 4.92 18.63 6.56
CA TYR A 112 5.19 18.04 5.24
C TYR A 112 5.31 16.52 5.25
N PHE A 113 5.62 15.90 6.40
CA PHE A 113 5.75 14.45 6.50
C PHE A 113 4.41 13.75 6.24
N GLN A 114 3.35 14.18 6.92
CA GLN A 114 2.01 13.63 6.70
C GLN A 114 1.46 13.99 5.31
N LEU A 115 1.67 15.23 4.86
CA LEU A 115 1.27 15.63 3.50
C LEU A 115 1.89 14.75 2.41
N ALA A 116 3.17 14.38 2.56
CA ALA A 116 3.85 13.50 1.60
C ALA A 116 3.28 12.08 1.64
N LEU A 117 2.97 11.55 2.82
CA LEU A 117 2.32 10.24 2.98
C LEU A 117 0.92 10.23 2.36
N ASP A 118 0.12 11.25 2.64
CA ASP A 118 -1.25 11.37 2.13
C ASP A 118 -1.25 11.46 0.60
N ALA A 119 -0.39 12.31 0.03
CA ALA A 119 -0.24 12.44 -1.43
C ALA A 119 0.20 11.12 -2.08
N THR A 120 1.11 10.38 -1.43
CA THR A 120 1.54 9.05 -1.90
C THR A 120 0.40 8.02 -1.80
N SER A 121 -0.35 8.03 -0.70
CA SER A 121 -1.46 7.11 -0.45
C SER A 121 -2.61 7.31 -1.44
N ALA A 122 -2.86 8.55 -1.86
CA ALA A 122 -3.89 8.90 -2.82
C ALA A 122 -3.60 8.36 -4.24
N ILE A 123 -2.32 8.22 -4.61
CA ILE A 123 -1.90 7.59 -5.87
C ILE A 123 -1.93 6.06 -5.75
N GLY A 124 -1.53 5.54 -4.58
CA GLY A 124 -1.51 4.11 -4.29
C GLY A 124 -0.24 3.40 -4.80
N PRO A 125 -0.27 2.06 -4.95
CA PRO A 125 0.93 1.24 -5.20
C PRO A 125 1.71 1.55 -6.49
N ILE A 126 1.09 2.26 -7.44
CA ILE A 126 1.72 2.64 -8.71
C ILE A 126 2.75 3.76 -8.50
N PHE A 127 2.69 4.48 -7.38
CA PHE A 127 3.59 5.58 -7.09
C PHE A 127 5.05 5.11 -6.96
N LYS A 128 5.92 5.75 -7.74
CA LYS A 128 7.37 5.66 -7.58
C LYS A 128 7.87 6.97 -6.99
N GLY A 129 8.71 6.87 -5.96
CA GLY A 129 9.33 8.04 -5.34
C GLY A 129 10.18 8.84 -6.34
N PRO A 130 10.36 10.15 -6.12
CA PRO A 130 11.19 10.98 -6.98
C PRO A 130 12.66 10.52 -6.94
N SER A 131 13.35 10.61 -8.08
CA SER A 131 14.79 10.33 -8.13
C SER A 131 15.60 11.47 -7.47
N TYR A 132 16.88 11.21 -7.18
CA TYR A 132 17.80 12.24 -6.69
C TYR A 132 17.84 13.48 -7.62
N GLY A 133 17.84 13.25 -8.94
CA GLY A 133 17.83 14.33 -9.93
C GLY A 133 16.54 15.14 -9.90
N ASP A 134 15.39 14.46 -9.75
CA ASP A 134 14.08 15.11 -9.65
C ASP A 134 14.01 16.03 -8.44
N VAL A 135 14.44 15.55 -7.27
CA VAL A 135 14.46 16.35 -6.03
C VAL A 135 15.39 17.56 -6.18
N ARG A 136 16.63 17.32 -6.64
CA ARG A 136 17.68 18.35 -6.67
C ARG A 136 17.41 19.46 -7.69
N ILE A 137 16.81 19.14 -8.84
CA ILE A 137 16.70 20.08 -9.96
C ILE A 137 15.25 20.53 -10.15
N ASN A 138 14.35 19.58 -10.37
CA ASN A 138 13.00 19.88 -10.85
C ASN A 138 12.10 20.35 -9.69
N LEU A 139 12.04 19.56 -8.62
CA LEU A 139 11.21 19.86 -7.45
C LEU A 139 11.73 21.10 -6.71
N LEU A 140 13.04 21.23 -6.52
CA LEU A 140 13.62 22.43 -5.91
C LEU A 140 13.29 23.71 -6.70
N ARG A 141 13.30 23.64 -8.04
CA ARG A 141 12.91 24.77 -8.90
C ARG A 141 11.44 25.12 -8.73
N ASN A 142 10.57 24.13 -8.59
CA ASN A 142 9.14 24.35 -8.35
C ASN A 142 8.91 24.99 -6.98
N CYS A 143 9.53 24.48 -5.92
CA CYS A 143 9.45 25.08 -4.59
C CYS A 143 9.93 26.54 -4.59
N LYS A 144 11.01 26.86 -5.32
CA LYS A 144 11.46 28.25 -5.47
C LYS A 144 10.40 29.15 -6.10
N LYS A 145 9.70 28.67 -7.13
CA LYS A 145 8.62 29.41 -7.79
C LYS A 145 7.42 29.60 -6.87
N GLU A 146 7.03 28.58 -6.12
CA GLU A 146 5.95 28.67 -5.14
C GLU A 146 6.25 29.74 -4.08
N CYS A 147 7.47 29.75 -3.52
CA CYS A 147 7.90 30.78 -2.58
C CYS A 147 7.86 32.19 -3.22
N GLN A 148 8.28 32.32 -4.48
CA GLN A 148 8.25 33.59 -5.19
C GLN A 148 6.81 34.11 -5.33
N LEU A 149 5.88 33.25 -5.75
CA LEU A 149 4.46 33.58 -5.89
C LEU A 149 3.84 33.99 -4.56
N LEU A 150 4.19 33.31 -3.45
CA LEU A 150 3.74 33.69 -2.12
C LEU A 150 4.22 35.10 -1.75
N ILE A 151 5.52 35.38 -1.94
CA ILE A 151 6.11 36.69 -1.65
C ILE A 151 5.44 37.80 -2.47
N ASP A 152 5.26 37.58 -3.76
CA ASP A 152 4.66 38.56 -4.65
C ASP A 152 3.18 38.79 -4.31
N GLY A 153 2.48 37.73 -3.89
CA GLY A 153 1.13 37.83 -3.32
C GLY A 153 1.07 38.73 -2.08
N TYR A 154 2.02 38.58 -1.15
CA TYR A 154 2.10 39.46 0.03
C TYR A 154 2.46 40.89 -0.33
N ARG A 155 3.43 41.11 -1.24
CA ARG A 155 3.82 42.45 -1.69
C ARG A 155 2.66 43.18 -2.34
N LYS A 156 1.89 42.50 -3.18
CA LYS A 156 0.70 43.06 -3.80
C LYS A 156 -0.33 43.47 -2.74
N LYS A 157 -0.58 42.60 -1.76
CA LYS A 157 -1.57 42.86 -0.68
C LYS A 157 -1.15 44.01 0.26
N MET A 158 0.14 44.24 0.45
CA MET A 158 0.67 45.27 1.36
C MET A 158 1.02 46.59 0.66
N GLY A 159 1.00 46.61 -0.68
CA GLY A 159 1.27 47.78 -1.52
C GLY A 159 0.02 48.47 -2.08
N GLU A 160 -1.16 48.00 -1.69
CA GLU A 160 -2.47 48.69 -1.84
C GLU A 160 -2.87 49.30 -0.49
#